data_AF-A0A060C7R4-F1
#
_entry.id   AF-A0A060C7R4-F1
#
_cell.length_a   1.000
_cell.length_b   1.000
_cell.length_c   1.000
_cell.angle_alpha   90.00
_cell.angle_beta   90.00
_cell.angle_gamma   90.00
#
_symmetry.space_group_name_H-M   'P 1'
#
loop_
_entity.id
_entity.type
_entity.pdbx_description
1 polymer ?
#
loop_
_entity_poly.entity_id
_entity_poly.type
_entity_poly.pdbx_seq_one_letter_code
_entity_poly.pdbx_strand_id
1 'polypeptide(L)'
;RDITRLASIRTTQFIPIDLNAFLFKLENTIANLSGLKGERDTEAAFRQKANDRRAAVTRYLWDDEGGCFRDYDWRREQLALFSAASIVALYVGMATHEQADRLADAVRARLLTPGGIMATEYESGEQWDKPNGWAPLQWMAVQGFKMYGQDPLGDEIAHSWLQTVTISTNGTI
;
A
#
# COMPACT_ATOMS: atom_id res chain seq x y z
N ARG A 1 17.13 8.34 2.29
CA ARG A 1 16.51 9.66 2.10
C ARG A 1 16.83 10.49 3.33
N ASP A 2 17.19 11.76 3.18
CA ASP A 2 17.17 12.71 4.30
C ASP A 2 15.78 13.37 4.28
N ILE A 3 14.97 13.10 5.31
CA ILE A 3 13.58 13.56 5.37
C ILE A 3 13.47 15.09 5.51
N THR A 4 14.56 15.77 5.86
CA THR A 4 14.57 17.23 6.08
C THR A 4 14.99 18.04 4.85
N ARG A 5 15.37 17.36 3.75
CA ARG A 5 15.85 18.02 2.52
C ARG A 5 15.19 17.45 1.26
N LEU A 6 14.30 18.24 0.66
CA LEU A 6 13.68 17.97 -0.65
C LEU A 6 14.71 17.64 -1.75
N ALA A 7 15.83 18.35 -1.79
CA ALA A 7 16.89 18.12 -2.78
C ALA A 7 17.56 16.72 -2.67
N SER A 8 17.30 15.96 -1.60
CA SER A 8 17.80 14.59 -1.43
C SER A 8 16.87 13.51 -2.04
N ILE A 9 15.73 13.91 -2.60
CA ILE A 9 14.77 13.01 -3.24
C ILE A 9 15.40 12.34 -4.47
N ARG A 10 15.24 11.01 -4.53
CA ARG A 10 15.83 10.14 -5.56
C ARG A 10 14.78 9.18 -6.12
N THR A 11 13.58 9.68 -6.43
CA THR A 11 12.39 8.86 -6.75
C THR A 11 12.64 7.79 -7.82
N THR A 12 13.38 8.11 -8.89
CA THR A 12 13.71 7.16 -9.98
C THR A 12 14.65 6.03 -9.57
N GLN A 13 15.15 6.06 -8.34
CA GLN A 13 16.04 5.06 -7.76
C GLN A 13 15.33 4.14 -6.76
N PHE A 14 14.02 4.35 -6.57
CA PHE A 14 13.17 3.47 -5.79
C PHE A 14 12.33 2.59 -6.70
N ILE A 15 12.09 1.36 -6.25
CA ILE A 15 11.08 0.46 -6.77
C ILE A 15 9.88 0.59 -5.81
N PRO A 16 8.82 1.31 -6.20
CA PRO A 16 7.75 1.62 -5.27
C PRO A 16 6.72 0.48 -5.18
N ILE A 17 6.27 0.19 -3.95
CA ILE A 17 5.33 -0.90 -3.68
C ILE A 17 3.97 -0.67 -4.33
N ASP A 18 3.44 0.54 -4.26
CA ASP A 18 2.12 0.90 -4.79
C ASP A 18 2.03 0.71 -6.32
N LEU A 19 3.00 1.21 -7.07
CA LEU A 19 3.07 1.04 -8.53
C LEU A 19 3.14 -0.44 -8.91
N ASN A 20 3.97 -1.22 -8.22
CA ASN A 20 4.09 -2.65 -8.52
C ASN A 20 2.82 -3.43 -8.15
N ALA A 21 2.13 -3.03 -7.08
CA ALA A 21 0.82 -3.56 -6.74
C ALA A 21 -0.23 -3.24 -7.82
N PHE A 22 -0.26 -2.00 -8.32
CA PHE A 22 -1.17 -1.64 -9.42
C PHE A 22 -0.84 -2.36 -10.74
N LEU A 23 0.44 -2.55 -11.06
CA LEU A 23 0.84 -3.32 -12.24
C LEU A 23 0.40 -4.78 -12.15
N PHE A 24 0.50 -5.40 -10.97
CA PHE A 24 -0.03 -6.75 -10.73
C PHE A 24 -1.55 -6.82 -10.94
N LYS A 25 -2.28 -5.80 -10.46
CA LYS A 25 -3.72 -5.71 -10.69
C LYS A 25 -4.03 -5.62 -12.18
N LEU A 26 -3.31 -4.76 -12.89
CA LEU A 26 -3.46 -4.57 -14.34
C LEU A 26 -3.18 -5.87 -15.10
N GLU A 27 -2.09 -6.57 -14.79
CA GLU A 27 -1.73 -7.85 -15.41
C GLU A 27 -2.82 -8.90 -15.22
N ASN A 28 -3.35 -9.05 -14.00
CA ASN A 28 -4.48 -9.95 -13.75
C ASN A 28 -5.76 -9.53 -14.47
N THR A 29 -6.04 -8.23 -14.57
CA THR A 29 -7.20 -7.72 -15.32
C THR A 29 -7.08 -8.06 -16.80
N ILE A 30 -5.91 -7.85 -17.41
CA ILE A 30 -5.67 -8.21 -18.81
C ILE A 30 -5.85 -9.73 -19.00
N ALA A 31 -5.25 -10.53 -18.13
CA ALA A 31 -5.40 -11.99 -18.19
C ALA A 31 -6.87 -12.43 -18.14
N ASN A 32 -7.65 -11.87 -17.20
CA ASN A 32 -9.08 -12.18 -17.05
C ASN A 32 -9.88 -11.81 -18.31
N LEU A 33 -9.66 -10.60 -18.84
CA LEU A 33 -10.39 -10.11 -20.01
C LEU A 33 -10.05 -10.90 -21.28
N SER A 34 -8.77 -11.26 -21.47
CA SER A 34 -8.36 -12.12 -22.59
C SER A 34 -8.93 -13.52 -22.46
N GLY A 35 -8.98 -14.10 -21.25
CA GLY A 35 -9.63 -15.39 -21.01
C GLY A 35 -11.11 -15.39 -21.37
N LEU A 36 -11.84 -14.32 -21.03
CA LEU A 36 -13.26 -14.14 -21.40
C LEU A 36 -13.47 -14.02 -22.92
N LYS A 37 -12.47 -13.53 -23.66
CA LYS A 37 -12.49 -13.44 -25.13
C LYS A 37 -11.99 -14.71 -25.83
N GLY A 38 -11.51 -15.71 -25.09
CA GLY A 38 -10.90 -16.92 -25.64
C GLY A 38 -9.45 -16.76 -26.11
N GLU A 39 -8.80 -15.63 -25.80
CA GLU A 39 -7.40 -15.34 -26.13
C GLU A 39 -6.44 -16.02 -25.14
N ARG A 40 -6.33 -17.35 -25.23
CA ARG A 40 -5.62 -18.18 -24.23
C ARG A 40 -4.14 -17.88 -24.08
N ASP A 41 -3.44 -17.55 -25.16
CA ASP A 41 -2.01 -17.23 -25.11
C ASP A 41 -1.75 -15.92 -24.35
N THR A 42 -2.57 -14.89 -24.60
CA THR A 42 -2.50 -13.62 -23.89
C THR A 42 -2.86 -13.80 -22.41
N GLU A 43 -3.91 -14.56 -22.12
CA GLU A 43 -4.29 -14.94 -20.74
C GLU A 43 -3.09 -15.57 -20.00
N ALA A 44 -2.48 -16.61 -20.57
CA ALA A 44 -1.36 -17.30 -19.97
C ALA A 44 -0.14 -16.38 -19.77
N ALA A 45 0.20 -15.57 -20.77
CA ALA A 45 1.34 -14.65 -20.71
C ALA A 45 1.17 -13.61 -19.59
N PHE A 46 -0.02 -13.02 -19.44
CA PHE A 46 -0.28 -12.03 -18.40
C PHE A 46 -0.45 -12.65 -17.01
N ARG A 47 -0.97 -13.89 -16.90
CA ARG A 47 -0.91 -14.65 -15.64
C ARG A 47 0.52 -14.88 -15.19
N GLN A 48 1.42 -15.25 -16.09
CA GLN A 48 2.83 -15.46 -15.75
C GLN A 48 3.47 -14.15 -15.27
N LYS A 49 3.26 -13.03 -15.98
CA LYS A 49 3.74 -11.71 -15.56
C LYS A 49 3.27 -11.32 -14.16
N ALA A 50 1.98 -11.53 -13.86
CA ALA A 50 1.43 -11.26 -12.54
C ALA A 50 2.08 -12.13 -11.45
N ASN A 51 2.30 -13.43 -11.73
CA ASN A 51 2.97 -14.33 -10.80
C ASN A 51 4.42 -13.93 -10.54
N ASP A 52 5.17 -13.62 -11.60
CA ASP A 52 6.56 -13.16 -11.51
C ASP A 52 6.65 -11.85 -10.72
N ARG A 53 5.72 -10.92 -10.95
CA ARG A 53 5.66 -9.67 -10.20
C ARG A 53 5.38 -9.88 -8.73
N ARG A 54 4.40 -10.71 -8.38
CA ARG A 54 4.12 -11.05 -6.97
C ARG A 54 5.36 -11.66 -6.31
N ALA A 55 6.05 -12.58 -6.98
CA ALA A 55 7.28 -13.18 -6.46
C ALA A 55 8.39 -12.13 -6.26
N ALA A 56 8.57 -11.22 -7.22
CA ALA A 56 9.54 -10.13 -7.11
C ALA A 56 9.20 -9.15 -5.98
N VAL A 57 7.92 -8.77 -5.82
CA VAL A 57 7.47 -7.91 -4.72
C VAL A 57 7.72 -8.57 -3.37
N THR A 58 7.36 -9.85 -3.20
CA THR A 58 7.64 -10.59 -1.97
C THR A 58 9.14 -10.70 -1.69
N ARG A 59 9.97 -10.84 -2.72
CA ARG A 59 11.43 -10.94 -2.56
C ARG A 59 12.09 -9.61 -2.16
N TYR A 60 11.72 -8.52 -2.82
CA TYR A 60 12.47 -7.26 -2.74
C TYR A 60 11.81 -6.21 -1.86
N LEU A 61 10.48 -6.25 -1.72
CA LEU A 61 9.71 -5.19 -1.07
C LEU A 61 9.09 -5.65 0.26
N TRP A 62 9.10 -6.94 0.58
CA TRP A 62 8.64 -7.43 1.88
C TRP A 62 9.73 -7.27 2.94
N ASP A 63 9.39 -6.57 4.02
CA ASP A 63 10.18 -6.47 5.23
C ASP A 63 9.77 -7.54 6.23
N ASP A 64 10.52 -8.64 6.26
CA ASP A 64 10.19 -9.75 7.16
C ASP A 64 10.47 -9.46 8.63
N GLU A 65 11.21 -8.41 8.98
CA GLU A 65 11.34 -8.01 10.38
C GLU A 65 10.21 -7.06 10.78
N GLY A 66 9.99 -6.02 9.97
CA GLY A 66 8.95 -5.02 10.22
C GLY A 66 7.53 -5.43 9.87
N GLY A 67 7.33 -6.61 9.27
CA GLY A 67 6.00 -7.15 8.93
C GLY A 67 5.22 -6.29 7.94
N CYS A 68 5.91 -5.60 7.03
CA CYS A 68 5.27 -4.66 6.11
C CYS A 68 5.94 -4.67 4.73
N PHE A 69 5.26 -4.11 3.73
CA PHE A 69 5.90 -3.83 2.45
C PHE A 69 6.58 -2.46 2.49
N ARG A 70 7.71 -2.29 1.81
CA ARG A 70 8.40 -0.99 1.71
C ARG A 70 8.99 -0.85 0.32
N ASP A 71 9.13 0.39 -0.15
CA ASP A 71 9.85 0.65 -1.39
C ASP A 71 11.30 0.15 -1.27
N TYR A 72 11.95 -0.12 -2.40
CA TYR A 72 13.34 -0.59 -2.41
C TYR A 72 14.26 0.37 -3.17
N ASP A 73 15.30 0.87 -2.50
CA ASP A 73 16.37 1.66 -3.14
C ASP A 73 17.31 0.70 -3.86
N TRP A 74 17.13 0.51 -5.16
CA TRP A 74 17.94 -0.45 -5.93
C TRP A 74 19.39 -0.01 -6.11
N ARG A 75 19.71 1.27 -5.88
CA ARG A 75 21.09 1.78 -5.93
C ARG A 75 21.85 1.52 -4.64
N ARG A 76 21.15 1.45 -3.51
CA ARG A 76 21.72 1.18 -2.17
C ARG A 76 21.39 -0.21 -1.64
N GLU A 77 20.62 -0.97 -2.40
CA GLU A 77 20.19 -2.33 -2.08
C GLU A 77 19.50 -2.47 -0.72
N GLN A 78 18.67 -1.49 -0.36
CA GLN A 78 18.02 -1.44 0.95
C GLN A 78 16.54 -1.05 0.85
N LEU A 79 15.76 -1.53 1.81
CA LEU A 79 14.36 -1.12 1.97
C LEU A 79 14.28 0.35 2.44
N ALA A 80 13.26 1.04 1.97
CA ALA A 80 12.94 2.40 2.34
C ALA A 80 12.23 2.47 3.70
N LEU A 81 11.72 3.66 4.01
CA LEU A 81 10.90 3.91 5.19
C LEU A 81 9.50 3.30 5.00
N PHE A 82 8.86 2.93 6.10
CA PHE A 82 7.48 2.44 6.06
C PHE A 82 6.50 3.58 5.75
N SER A 83 5.52 3.29 4.91
CA SER A 83 4.48 4.22 4.49
C SER A 83 3.16 3.49 4.26
N ALA A 84 2.07 4.26 4.17
CA ALA A 84 0.76 3.75 3.81
C ALA A 84 0.69 3.15 2.39
N ALA A 85 1.70 3.35 1.53
CA ALA A 85 1.77 2.70 0.21
C ALA A 85 1.75 1.16 0.32
N SER A 86 2.21 0.61 1.44
CA SER A 86 2.18 -0.83 1.76
C SER A 86 0.80 -1.46 1.63
N ILE A 87 -0.24 -0.68 1.96
CA ILE A 87 -1.64 -1.13 1.96
C ILE A 87 -2.13 -1.49 0.56
N VAL A 88 -1.55 -0.88 -0.49
CA VAL A 88 -1.96 -1.14 -1.87
C VAL A 88 -1.78 -2.62 -2.22
N ALA A 89 -0.81 -3.32 -1.62
CA ALA A 89 -0.62 -4.76 -1.79
C ALA A 89 -1.83 -5.58 -1.31
N LEU A 90 -2.50 -5.17 -0.23
CA LEU A 90 -3.75 -5.79 0.21
C LEU A 90 -4.90 -5.38 -0.69
N TYR A 91 -5.03 -4.08 -0.99
CA TYR A 91 -6.12 -3.56 -1.81
C TYR A 91 -6.25 -4.27 -3.17
N VAL A 92 -5.13 -4.64 -3.80
CA VAL A 92 -5.13 -5.33 -5.09
C VAL A 92 -5.20 -6.86 -4.98
N GLY A 93 -5.18 -7.43 -3.77
CA GLY A 93 -5.18 -8.88 -3.54
C GLY A 93 -3.84 -9.57 -3.86
N MET A 94 -2.71 -8.87 -3.70
CA MET A 94 -1.38 -9.40 -4.00
C MET A 94 -0.78 -10.22 -2.84
N ALA A 95 -1.00 -9.75 -1.60
CA ALA A 95 -0.39 -10.33 -0.41
C ALA A 95 -0.96 -11.71 -0.06
N THR A 96 -0.28 -12.41 0.84
CA THR A 96 -0.82 -13.57 1.55
C THR A 96 -1.60 -13.15 2.80
N HIS A 97 -2.41 -14.04 3.38
CA HIS A 97 -3.11 -13.78 4.64
C HIS A 97 -2.13 -13.51 5.80
N GLU A 98 -1.03 -14.26 5.90
CA GLU A 98 0.01 -14.03 6.90
C GLU A 98 0.64 -12.63 6.76
N GLN A 99 0.96 -12.21 5.54
CA GLN A 99 1.47 -10.85 5.30
C GLN A 99 0.43 -9.78 5.65
N ALA A 100 -0.86 -10.05 5.41
CA ALA A 100 -1.94 -9.13 5.76
C ALA A 100 -2.10 -8.98 7.27
N ASP A 101 -2.00 -10.07 8.04
CA ASP A 101 -2.07 -10.06 9.50
C ASP A 101 -0.91 -9.25 10.09
N ARG A 102 0.31 -9.48 9.60
CA ARG A 102 1.50 -8.76 10.06
C ARG A 102 1.48 -7.28 9.68
N LEU A 103 0.97 -6.96 8.49
CA LEU A 103 0.77 -5.58 8.07
C LEU A 103 -0.32 -4.89 8.91
N ALA A 104 -1.35 -5.61 9.34
CA ALA A 104 -2.37 -5.07 10.23
C ALA A 104 -1.76 -4.62 11.56
N ASP A 105 -0.87 -5.42 12.13
CA ASP A 105 -0.15 -5.07 13.36
C ASP A 105 0.78 -3.86 13.16
N ALA A 106 1.53 -3.83 12.05
CA ALA A 106 2.38 -2.69 11.72
C ALA A 106 1.57 -1.38 11.54
N VAL A 107 0.42 -1.44 10.88
CA VAL A 107 -0.47 -0.28 10.68
C VAL A 107 -1.05 0.20 12.00
N ARG A 108 -1.58 -0.71 12.84
CA ARG A 108 -2.10 -0.35 14.18
C ARG A 108 -1.05 0.34 15.03
N ALA A 109 0.18 -0.18 15.01
CA ALA A 109 1.25 0.33 15.85
C ALA A 109 1.84 1.67 15.37
N ARG A 110 1.86 1.93 14.06
CA ARG A 110 2.72 2.99 13.49
C ARG A 110 1.98 4.04 12.65
N LEU A 111 0.84 3.71 12.06
CA LEU A 111 0.12 4.60 11.14
C LEU A 111 -1.30 4.96 11.59
N LEU A 112 -1.97 4.09 12.34
CA LEU A 112 -3.33 4.35 12.83
C LEU A 112 -3.34 5.44 13.90
N THR A 113 -4.27 6.37 13.76
CA THR A 113 -4.52 7.47 14.70
C THR A 113 -6.02 7.61 14.94
N PRO A 114 -6.45 8.42 15.92
CA PRO A 114 -7.87 8.74 16.09
C PRO A 114 -8.52 9.34 14.83
N GLY A 115 -7.73 9.89 13.90
CA GLY A 115 -8.21 10.46 12.65
C GLY A 115 -8.09 9.57 11.41
N GLY A 116 -7.78 8.28 11.56
CA GLY A 116 -7.51 7.35 10.47
C GLY A 116 -6.01 7.09 10.32
N ILE A 117 -5.59 6.58 9.16
CA ILE A 117 -4.16 6.27 8.93
C ILE A 117 -3.38 7.46 8.37
N MET A 118 -2.18 7.69 8.88
CA MET A 118 -1.24 8.68 8.33
C MET A 118 -0.54 8.15 7.07
N ALA A 119 -0.05 9.05 6.22
CA ALA A 119 0.71 8.70 5.01
C ALA A 119 2.05 8.03 5.35
N THR A 120 2.75 8.50 6.38
CA THR A 120 3.98 7.90 6.94
C THR A 120 4.03 8.12 8.46
N GLU A 121 4.99 7.48 9.14
CA GLU A 121 5.28 7.73 10.56
C GLU A 121 6.28 8.90 10.79
N TYR A 122 6.77 9.53 9.71
CA TYR A 122 7.86 10.52 9.74
C TYR A 122 7.34 11.93 9.53
N GLU A 123 7.78 12.88 10.37
CA GLU A 123 7.42 14.29 10.27
C GLU A 123 8.50 15.05 9.50
N SER A 124 8.25 15.30 8.21
CA SER A 124 9.16 16.03 7.31
C SER A 124 8.70 17.47 7.03
N GLY A 125 7.44 17.80 7.33
CA GLY A 125 6.77 19.02 6.89
C GLY A 125 6.13 18.91 5.50
N GLU A 126 6.32 17.80 4.78
CA GLU A 126 5.72 17.56 3.47
C GLU A 126 4.29 17.00 3.57
N GLN A 127 3.49 17.21 2.52
CA GLN A 127 2.07 16.85 2.49
C GLN A 127 1.80 15.32 2.56
N TRP A 128 2.73 14.50 2.08
CA TRP A 128 2.60 13.03 2.04
C TRP A 128 3.33 12.34 3.20
N ASP A 129 3.49 13.05 4.31
CA ASP A 129 4.17 12.58 5.52
C ASP A 129 3.32 12.90 6.77
N LYS A 130 3.72 12.39 7.95
CA LYS A 130 3.05 12.68 9.23
C LYS A 130 2.92 14.21 9.44
N PRO A 131 1.76 14.73 9.90
CA PRO A 131 0.58 14.01 10.41
C PRO A 131 -0.53 13.75 9.38
N ASN A 132 -0.28 13.97 8.09
CA ASN A 132 -1.35 14.00 7.09
C ASN A 132 -1.87 12.60 6.73
N GLY A 133 -3.19 12.49 6.59
CA GLY A 133 -3.87 11.32 6.03
C GLY A 133 -4.67 11.72 4.77
N TRP A 134 -4.73 10.82 3.79
CA TRP A 134 -5.39 11.09 2.51
C TRP A 134 -6.51 10.10 2.23
N ALA A 135 -7.68 10.60 1.84
CA ALA A 135 -8.87 9.78 1.51
C ALA A 135 -8.58 8.51 0.67
N PRO A 136 -7.77 8.54 -0.41
CA PRO A 136 -7.46 7.32 -1.17
C PRO A 136 -6.75 6.25 -0.33
N LEU A 137 -5.84 6.63 0.56
CA LEU A 137 -5.13 5.69 1.44
C LEU A 137 -6.10 5.05 2.44
N GLN A 138 -7.03 5.83 3.00
CA GLN A 138 -8.05 5.31 3.91
C GLN A 138 -8.91 4.27 3.23
N TRP A 139 -9.44 4.60 2.04
CA TRP A 139 -10.30 3.70 1.29
C TRP A 139 -9.59 2.38 0.94
N MET A 140 -8.36 2.47 0.44
CA MET A 140 -7.57 1.28 0.12
C MET A 140 -7.27 0.44 1.36
N ALA A 141 -7.08 1.06 2.53
CA ALA A 141 -6.89 0.35 3.79
C ALA A 141 -8.13 -0.40 4.24
N VAL A 142 -9.28 0.28 4.24
CA VAL A 142 -10.57 -0.31 4.61
C VAL A 142 -10.87 -1.52 3.71
N GLN A 143 -10.77 -1.35 2.39
CA GLN A 143 -11.05 -2.43 1.44
C GLN A 143 -9.99 -3.54 1.50
N GLY A 144 -8.72 -3.16 1.61
CA GLY A 144 -7.60 -4.10 1.69
C GLY A 144 -7.69 -4.99 2.92
N PHE A 145 -7.87 -4.45 4.12
CA PHE A 145 -7.97 -5.26 5.32
C PHE A 145 -9.20 -6.17 5.33
N LYS A 146 -10.36 -5.67 4.90
CA LYS A 146 -11.58 -6.48 4.77
C LYS A 146 -11.42 -7.63 3.79
N MET A 147 -10.71 -7.44 2.67
CA MET A 147 -10.43 -8.50 1.71
C MET A 147 -9.68 -9.69 2.33
N TYR A 148 -8.91 -9.45 3.39
CA TYR A 148 -8.09 -10.45 4.07
C TYR A 148 -8.66 -10.88 5.44
N GLY A 149 -9.91 -10.54 5.75
CA GLY A 149 -10.56 -10.93 7.01
C GLY A 149 -10.16 -10.10 8.23
N GLN A 150 -9.45 -8.99 8.03
CA GLN A 150 -9.11 -8.00 9.06
C GLN A 150 -10.22 -6.93 9.20
N ASP A 151 -11.48 -7.38 9.15
CA ASP A 151 -12.67 -6.52 9.23
C ASP A 151 -12.65 -5.55 10.42
N PRO A 152 -12.25 -5.96 11.66
CA PRO A 152 -12.20 -5.04 12.79
C PRO A 152 -11.29 -3.83 12.55
N LEU A 153 -10.12 -4.03 11.92
CA LEU A 153 -9.22 -2.93 11.59
C LEU A 153 -9.76 -2.07 10.44
N GLY A 154 -10.34 -2.72 9.42
CA GLY A 154 -10.99 -2.01 8.32
C GLY A 154 -12.12 -1.10 8.82
N ASP A 155 -12.93 -1.57 9.77
CA ASP A 155 -13.99 -0.76 10.39
C ASP A 155 -13.41 0.35 11.27
N GLU A 156 -12.40 0.07 12.10
CA GLU A 156 -11.76 1.09 12.93
C GLU A 156 -11.23 2.26 12.11
N ILE A 157 -10.49 1.98 11.02
CA ILE A 157 -9.97 3.00 10.10
C ILE A 157 -11.11 3.84 9.50
N ALA A 158 -12.20 3.18 9.07
CA ALA A 158 -13.35 3.87 8.49
C ALA A 158 -14.02 4.82 9.50
N HIS A 159 -14.23 4.36 10.74
CA HIS A 159 -14.84 5.17 11.79
C HIS A 159 -13.96 6.36 12.17
N SER A 160 -12.66 6.15 12.37
CA SER A 160 -11.71 7.23 12.71
C SER A 160 -11.62 8.29 11.61
N TRP A 161 -11.60 7.89 10.33
CA TRP A 161 -11.60 8.83 9.22
C TRP A 161 -12.91 9.63 9.11
N LEU A 162 -14.06 8.96 9.22
CA LEU A 162 -15.37 9.63 9.16
C LEU A 162 -15.55 10.64 10.28
N GLN A 163 -15.11 10.33 11.51
CA GLN A 163 -15.11 11.29 12.62
C GLN A 163 -14.32 12.56 12.29
N THR A 164 -13.15 12.41 11.67
CA THR A 164 -12.31 13.55 11.25
C THR A 164 -13.00 14.39 10.19
N VAL A 165 -13.57 13.75 9.17
CA VAL A 165 -14.32 14.45 8.12
C VAL A 165 -15.50 15.19 8.74
N THR A 166 -16.33 14.54 9.56
CA THR A 166 -17.51 15.16 10.18
C THR A 166 -17.15 16.37 11.06
N ILE A 167 -16.09 16.26 11.88
CA ILE A 167 -15.62 17.38 12.71
C ILE A 167 -15.13 18.53 11.83
N SER A 168 -14.40 18.24 10.75
CA SER A 168 -13.92 19.26 9.81
C SER A 168 -15.09 19.93 9.05
N THR A 169 -16.11 19.16 8.64
CA THR A 169 -17.26 19.71 7.91
C THR A 169 -18.14 20.63 8.74
N ASN A 170 -18.14 20.50 10.08
CA ASN A 170 -18.79 21.45 10.98
C ASN A 170 -18.06 22.80 11.06
N GLY A 171 -16.91 22.94 10.38
CA GLY A 171 -16.06 24.12 10.36
C GLY A 171 -15.54 24.53 8.98
N THR A 172 -16.21 24.14 7.87
CA THR A 172 -15.95 24.45 6.44
C THR A 172 -15.38 23.26 5.62
N ILE A 173 -15.99 22.99 4.45
CA ILE A 173 -15.36 22.31 3.28
C ILE A 173 -15.06 23.38 2.25
#